data_AF-A0A2S9YC35-F1
#
_entry.id   AF-A0A2S9YC35-F1
#
_cell.length_a   1.000
_cell.length_b   1.000
_cell.length_c   1.000
_cell.angle_alpha   90.00
_cell.angle_beta   90.00
_cell.angle_gamma   90.00
#
_symmetry.space_group_name_H-M   'P 1'
#
loop_
_entity.id
_entity.type
_entity.pdbx_description
1 polymer ?
#
loop_
_entity_poly.entity_id
_entity_poly.type
_entity_poly.pdbx_seq_one_letter_code
_entity_poly.pdbx_strand_id
1 'polypeptide(L)'
;MTFKTPACQSDFTDASSQAQLDALWDTNLQGFTSQGQLGNPWTATYASNQNWYFNPTIDDTSTAVYAPILWSPLPGRIRYYFRAISPNDIYSLADTGYDTKGNTFGQITKNPCDTSDTDTQAYGPYGPRGWQDEYCEWAITRNAENQITRIDFTCENPEYWNSLWMISPERVAELYRGTLDKPQIRVEDLYLYDATRQVVIDPSTGRPAYNPLNKWNSGTSSSADAGGAMHLTSTPNTLQTETGLAAAATIPRTSGSNNAGTLICCAQYGQSGRNSDPHIGQSVNQTVTPSDPARHANKATLANPPGLYIQQPNFSRITAPDGTDPSTFWTVKRGTSSLTDGRGRALPGNFILHATFEVPASFDYTISNLEVDGAAVQWAAQIAQTFNMQIAAQTLPQTSRLTAQPCVGTASPRLAQPLQMFHTAVFNAMLATSISNPVGASMNLASNSTLVAPWVAAGSEGVALTLVLTGIDRNTAPTIDLGAGITVKSRGVLRLVNYTIPGNSYPSDSYALDLTIDVASYATKGLRGVNATNPNQAAAASMPALLNII
;
A
#
# COMPACT_ATOMS: atom_id res chain seq x y z
N MET A 1 22.05 -7.42 8.27
CA MET A 1 21.84 -6.61 7.04
C MET A 1 20.73 -5.61 7.33
N THR A 2 20.41 -4.68 6.43
CA THR A 2 19.23 -3.79 6.55
C THR A 2 18.33 -3.95 5.34
N PHE A 3 17.06 -3.58 5.48
CA PHE A 3 16.17 -3.39 4.34
C PHE A 3 16.65 -2.20 3.52
N LYS A 4 16.76 -2.41 2.21
CA LYS A 4 17.08 -1.37 1.23
C LYS A 4 15.79 -0.65 0.84
N THR A 5 15.91 0.64 0.51
CA THR A 5 14.83 1.45 -0.07
C THR A 5 14.29 0.81 -1.35
N PRO A 6 13.03 1.07 -1.75
CA PRO A 6 12.45 0.51 -2.97
C PRO A 6 13.36 0.80 -4.17
N ALA A 7 13.62 -0.21 -5.00
CA ALA A 7 14.56 -0.12 -6.12
C ALA A 7 15.96 0.44 -5.77
N CYS A 8 16.38 0.38 -4.50
CA CYS A 8 17.59 1.01 -3.96
C CYS A 8 17.67 2.53 -4.25
N GLN A 9 16.54 3.25 -4.25
CA GLN A 9 16.52 4.69 -4.46
C GLN A 9 17.40 5.43 -3.44
N SER A 10 18.24 6.32 -3.95
CA SER A 10 19.06 7.26 -3.18
C SER A 10 18.62 8.67 -3.53
N ASP A 11 17.67 9.18 -2.77
CA ASP A 11 17.02 10.45 -3.07
C ASP A 11 17.71 11.65 -2.44
N PHE A 12 18.60 11.48 -1.45
CA PHE A 12 19.39 12.59 -0.91
C PHE A 12 20.80 12.61 -1.53
N THR A 13 21.27 13.81 -1.88
CA THR A 13 22.64 14.02 -2.38
C THR A 13 23.66 14.08 -1.25
N ASP A 14 23.24 14.47 -0.05
CA ASP A 14 24.08 14.43 1.15
C ASP A 14 23.98 13.08 1.86
N ALA A 15 25.13 12.56 2.29
CA ALA A 15 25.23 11.24 2.89
C ALA A 15 24.50 11.12 4.24
N SER A 16 24.31 12.24 4.96
CA SER A 16 23.68 12.22 6.29
C SER A 16 22.17 12.01 6.18
N SER A 17 21.50 12.77 5.32
CA SER A 17 20.05 12.65 5.10
C SER A 17 19.71 11.32 4.43
N GLN A 18 20.56 10.83 3.50
CA GLN A 18 20.37 9.49 2.93
C GLN A 18 20.49 8.40 4.01
N ALA A 19 21.49 8.48 4.89
CA ALA A 19 21.64 7.50 5.98
C ALA A 19 20.47 7.55 6.97
N GLN A 20 19.89 8.73 7.22
CA GLN A 20 18.67 8.86 8.02
C GLN A 20 17.47 8.19 7.33
N LEU A 21 17.33 8.35 6.01
CA LEU A 21 16.26 7.71 5.24
C LEU A 21 16.41 6.18 5.26
N ASP A 22 17.62 5.68 5.03
CA ASP A 22 17.89 4.24 5.03
C ASP A 22 17.60 3.63 6.41
N ALA A 23 17.97 4.31 7.50
CA ALA A 23 17.71 3.85 8.86
C ALA A 23 16.21 3.89 9.22
N LEU A 24 15.49 4.94 8.81
CA LEU A 24 14.05 5.04 8.99
C LEU A 24 13.31 3.97 8.19
N TRP A 25 13.71 3.77 6.93
CA TRP A 25 13.15 2.75 6.07
C TRP A 25 13.36 1.35 6.64
N ASP A 26 14.59 1.03 7.07
CA ASP A 26 14.88 -0.23 7.74
C ASP A 26 13.98 -0.42 8.98
N THR A 27 13.92 0.59 9.85
CA THR A 27 13.06 0.57 11.05
C THR A 27 11.60 0.26 10.70
N ASN A 28 11.02 0.96 9.73
CA ASN A 28 9.64 0.75 9.31
C ASN A 28 9.42 -0.68 8.79
N LEU A 29 10.32 -1.20 7.96
CA LEU A 29 10.20 -2.54 7.37
C LEU A 29 10.42 -3.67 8.38
N GLN A 30 11.27 -3.46 9.40
CA GLN A 30 11.33 -4.36 10.55
C GLN A 30 9.97 -4.42 11.26
N GLY A 31 9.32 -3.27 11.43
CA GLY A 31 7.98 -3.17 12.00
C GLY A 31 6.93 -3.92 11.18
N PHE A 32 6.85 -3.69 9.87
CA PHE A 32 5.89 -4.35 8.99
C PHE A 32 6.13 -5.85 8.91
N THR A 33 7.39 -6.28 8.86
CA THR A 33 7.75 -7.71 8.92
C THR A 33 7.27 -8.34 10.23
N SER A 34 7.46 -7.66 11.35
CA SER A 34 7.01 -8.15 12.67
C SER A 34 5.48 -8.21 12.77
N GLN A 35 4.77 -7.23 12.22
CA GLN A 35 3.31 -7.25 12.13
C GLN A 35 2.82 -8.42 11.27
N GLY A 36 3.42 -8.64 10.10
CA GLY A 36 3.13 -9.79 9.23
C GLY A 36 3.36 -11.11 9.94
N GLN A 37 4.51 -11.31 10.57
CA GLN A 37 4.82 -12.54 11.32
C GLN A 37 3.84 -12.79 12.49
N LEU A 38 3.42 -11.74 13.19
CA LEU A 38 2.43 -11.86 14.26
C LEU A 38 1.05 -12.25 13.73
N GLY A 39 0.61 -11.60 12.65
CA GLY A 39 -0.73 -11.75 12.09
C GLY A 39 -1.81 -11.15 12.98
N ASN A 40 -2.97 -11.81 13.08
CA ASN A 40 -4.11 -11.35 13.86
C ASN A 40 -4.51 -12.36 14.97
N PRO A 41 -3.81 -12.37 16.11
CA PRO A 41 -4.19 -13.17 17.27
C PRO A 41 -5.38 -12.60 18.07
N TRP A 42 -5.88 -11.40 17.74
CA TRP A 42 -6.89 -10.71 18.57
C TRP A 42 -8.32 -11.04 18.18
N THR A 43 -8.60 -11.01 16.87
CA THR A 43 -9.98 -11.02 16.37
C THR A 43 -10.27 -12.17 15.40
N ALA A 44 -9.24 -12.95 15.03
CA ALA A 44 -9.37 -14.06 14.10
C ALA A 44 -8.72 -15.35 14.64
N THR A 45 -9.30 -16.50 14.28
CA THR A 45 -8.68 -17.82 14.52
C THR A 45 -7.87 -18.23 13.30
N TYR A 46 -6.79 -18.99 13.52
CA TYR A 46 -5.90 -19.48 12.45
C TYR A 46 -5.30 -18.39 11.56
N ALA A 47 -5.09 -17.19 12.11
CA ALA A 47 -4.57 -16.02 11.38
C ALA A 47 -3.31 -15.39 12.02
N SER A 48 -2.66 -16.09 12.95
CA SER A 48 -1.48 -15.61 13.68
C SER A 48 -0.29 -16.57 13.55
N ASN A 49 0.87 -16.17 14.07
CA ASN A 49 2.10 -16.97 14.11
C ASN A 49 2.57 -17.41 12.71
N GLN A 50 2.65 -16.45 11.80
CA GLN A 50 3.02 -16.62 10.39
C GLN A 50 4.54 -16.79 10.24
N ASN A 51 5.13 -17.72 11.01
CA ASN A 51 6.58 -17.91 11.18
C ASN A 51 7.30 -18.49 9.94
N TRP A 52 6.54 -18.80 8.89
CA TRP A 52 7.07 -19.18 7.58
C TRP A 52 7.24 -17.99 6.65
N TYR A 53 6.78 -16.81 7.07
CA TYR A 53 7.29 -15.54 6.61
C TYR A 53 8.57 -15.19 7.36
N PHE A 54 9.68 -15.05 6.65
CA PHE A 54 10.99 -14.82 7.29
C PHE A 54 11.50 -13.40 7.06
N ASN A 55 12.46 -12.97 7.88
CA ASN A 55 13.06 -11.65 7.78
C ASN A 55 14.41 -11.74 7.05
N PRO A 56 14.53 -11.28 5.80
CA PRO A 56 15.73 -11.45 5.00
C PRO A 56 16.95 -10.67 5.52
N THR A 57 16.76 -9.76 6.50
CA THR A 57 17.87 -9.00 7.10
C THR A 57 18.52 -9.72 8.27
N ILE A 58 17.85 -10.73 8.84
CA ILE A 58 18.25 -11.49 10.03
C ILE A 58 18.49 -12.97 9.70
N ASP A 59 17.62 -13.59 8.90
CA ASP A 59 17.76 -14.98 8.48
C ASP A 59 18.92 -15.18 7.48
N ASP A 60 19.59 -16.34 7.50
CA ASP A 60 20.63 -16.64 6.50
C ASP A 60 20.00 -16.93 5.12
N THR A 61 20.21 -16.00 4.21
CA THR A 61 19.72 -16.06 2.83
C THR A 61 20.70 -16.68 1.84
N SER A 62 21.74 -17.38 2.31
CA SER A 62 22.80 -17.99 1.47
C SER A 62 22.26 -18.96 0.42
N THR A 63 21.24 -19.76 0.78
CA THR A 63 20.61 -20.76 -0.09
C THR A 63 19.30 -20.28 -0.72
N ALA A 64 18.95 -19.01 -0.50
CA ALA A 64 17.69 -18.46 -1.00
C ALA A 64 17.63 -18.43 -2.54
N VAL A 65 16.44 -18.66 -3.06
CA VAL A 65 16.11 -18.56 -4.49
C VAL A 65 15.08 -17.44 -4.67
N TYR A 66 15.15 -16.75 -5.81
CA TYR A 66 14.19 -15.72 -6.17
C TYR A 66 13.21 -16.22 -7.23
N ALA A 67 11.96 -15.78 -7.14
CA ALA A 67 10.94 -16.06 -8.15
C ALA A 67 10.15 -14.78 -8.47
N PRO A 68 9.90 -14.47 -9.75
CA PRO A 68 8.97 -13.41 -10.12
C PRO A 68 7.53 -13.89 -9.94
N ILE A 69 6.70 -13.05 -9.35
CA ILE A 69 5.24 -13.20 -9.39
C ILE A 69 4.70 -12.02 -10.19
N LEU A 70 4.00 -12.28 -11.29
CA LEU A 70 3.59 -11.28 -12.28
C LEU A 70 2.06 -11.22 -12.39
N TRP A 71 1.50 -10.01 -12.50
CA TRP A 71 0.08 -9.82 -12.76
C TRP A 71 -0.18 -8.59 -13.64
N SER A 72 -1.39 -8.50 -14.19
CA SER A 72 -1.81 -7.35 -14.99
C SER A 72 -2.10 -6.14 -14.10
N PRO A 73 -1.64 -4.92 -14.48
CA PRO A 73 -1.95 -3.68 -13.76
C PRO A 73 -3.40 -3.21 -13.96
N LEU A 74 -4.17 -3.82 -14.87
CA LEU A 74 -5.56 -3.42 -15.09
C LEU A 74 -6.45 -3.86 -13.92
N PRO A 75 -7.32 -2.98 -13.38
CA PRO A 75 -8.24 -3.32 -12.28
C PRO A 75 -9.07 -4.59 -12.56
N GLY A 76 -8.64 -5.73 -12.01
CA GLY A 76 -9.24 -7.03 -12.31
C GLY A 76 -10.70 -7.11 -11.86
N ARG A 77 -11.01 -6.37 -10.79
CA ARG A 77 -12.33 -6.33 -10.16
C ARG A 77 -13.42 -5.77 -11.08
N ILE A 78 -13.08 -4.91 -12.04
CA ILE A 78 -14.04 -4.42 -13.04
C ILE A 78 -14.61 -5.60 -13.82
N ARG A 79 -13.75 -6.47 -14.36
CA ARG A 79 -14.18 -7.66 -15.10
C ARG A 79 -14.82 -8.72 -14.20
N TYR A 80 -14.36 -8.82 -12.96
CA TYR A 80 -14.92 -9.76 -12.00
C TYR A 80 -16.41 -9.49 -11.73
N TYR A 81 -16.78 -8.23 -11.46
CA TYR A 81 -18.14 -7.84 -11.10
C TYR A 81 -19.02 -7.48 -12.31
N PHE A 82 -18.46 -6.86 -13.35
CA PHE A 82 -19.22 -6.37 -14.50
C PHE A 82 -18.98 -7.23 -15.75
N ARG A 83 -19.33 -8.53 -15.71
CA ARG A 83 -18.94 -9.50 -16.76
C ARG A 83 -19.42 -9.20 -18.18
N ALA A 84 -20.50 -8.44 -18.34
CA ALA A 84 -21.12 -8.12 -19.64
C ALA A 84 -20.67 -6.74 -20.19
N ILE A 85 -19.66 -6.11 -19.59
CA ILE A 85 -19.16 -4.81 -19.99
C ILE A 85 -18.32 -4.87 -21.28
N SER A 86 -18.36 -3.82 -22.09
CA SER A 86 -17.53 -3.76 -23.31
C SER A 86 -16.05 -3.54 -22.96
N PRO A 87 -15.10 -3.98 -23.80
CA PRO A 87 -13.68 -3.65 -23.61
C PRO A 87 -13.43 -2.15 -23.50
N ASN A 88 -14.12 -1.33 -24.30
CA ASN A 88 -13.94 0.12 -24.27
C ASN A 88 -14.42 0.72 -22.94
N ASP A 89 -15.54 0.23 -22.39
CA ASP A 89 -16.03 0.67 -21.07
C ASP A 89 -15.11 0.19 -19.94
N ILE A 90 -14.47 -0.98 -20.05
CA ILE A 90 -13.45 -1.41 -19.07
C ILE A 90 -12.28 -0.44 -19.05
N TYR A 91 -11.75 -0.08 -20.22
CA TYR A 91 -10.63 0.84 -20.31
C TYR A 91 -11.02 2.25 -19.83
N SER A 92 -12.21 2.72 -20.19
CA SER A 92 -12.75 3.99 -19.72
C SER A 92 -12.90 4.04 -18.19
N LEU A 93 -13.47 2.98 -17.59
CA LEU A 93 -13.60 2.87 -16.14
C LEU A 93 -12.24 2.78 -15.46
N ALA A 94 -11.29 2.02 -16.01
CA ALA A 94 -9.94 1.92 -15.44
C ALA A 94 -9.23 3.28 -15.42
N ASP A 95 -9.39 4.08 -16.47
CA ASP A 95 -8.79 5.41 -16.59
C ASP A 95 -9.49 6.49 -15.76
N THR A 96 -10.82 6.45 -15.65
CA THR A 96 -11.60 7.63 -15.20
C THR A 96 -12.53 7.35 -14.03
N GLY A 97 -12.85 6.08 -13.76
CA GLY A 97 -13.92 5.70 -12.85
C GLY A 97 -15.33 5.89 -13.43
N TYR A 98 -15.43 6.19 -14.73
CA TYR A 98 -16.67 6.30 -15.50
C TYR A 98 -16.58 5.49 -16.79
N ASP A 99 -17.71 4.93 -17.23
CA ASP A 99 -17.82 4.26 -18.54
C ASP A 99 -17.91 5.28 -19.69
N THR A 100 -17.98 4.81 -20.94
CA THR A 100 -18.04 5.70 -22.11
C THR A 100 -19.33 6.52 -22.21
N LYS A 101 -20.33 6.23 -21.37
CA LYS A 101 -21.60 6.95 -21.27
C LYS A 101 -21.64 7.89 -20.06
N GLY A 102 -20.55 7.97 -19.27
CA GLY A 102 -20.44 8.80 -18.09
C GLY A 102 -21.04 8.20 -16.82
N ASN A 103 -21.38 6.90 -16.80
CA ASN A 103 -21.84 6.23 -15.58
C ASN A 103 -20.64 5.75 -14.76
N THR A 104 -20.68 5.97 -13.45
CA THR A 104 -19.70 5.36 -12.54
C THR A 104 -20.07 3.91 -12.21
N PHE A 105 -19.25 3.26 -11.38
CA PHE A 105 -19.43 1.87 -10.98
C PHE A 105 -20.78 1.63 -10.28
N GLY A 106 -21.43 0.52 -10.61
CA GLY A 106 -22.65 0.05 -9.96
C GLY A 106 -22.42 -0.59 -8.59
N GLN A 107 -23.51 -1.11 -8.01
CA GLN A 107 -23.45 -1.95 -6.81
C GLN A 107 -22.84 -3.32 -7.14
N ILE A 108 -22.12 -3.90 -6.17
CA ILE A 108 -21.49 -5.22 -6.25
C ILE A 108 -21.87 -6.07 -5.04
N THR A 109 -21.68 -7.40 -5.13
CA THR A 109 -21.81 -8.30 -3.98
C THR A 109 -20.88 -7.87 -2.86
N LYS A 110 -21.39 -7.81 -1.63
CA LYS A 110 -20.64 -7.40 -0.45
C LYS A 110 -19.62 -8.45 -0.02
N ASN A 111 -20.03 -9.72 0.07
CA ASN A 111 -19.14 -10.84 0.35
C ASN A 111 -19.02 -11.80 -0.85
N PRO A 112 -18.05 -11.62 -1.76
CA PRO A 112 -17.85 -12.53 -2.89
C PRO A 112 -17.41 -13.95 -2.47
N CYS A 113 -17.07 -14.16 -1.19
CA CYS A 113 -16.65 -15.45 -0.65
C CYS A 113 -17.80 -16.27 -0.04
N ASP A 114 -19.00 -15.69 0.05
CA ASP A 114 -20.21 -16.37 0.48
C ASP A 114 -21.25 -16.28 -0.64
N THR A 115 -21.49 -17.40 -1.31
CA THR A 115 -22.45 -17.46 -2.42
C THR A 115 -23.91 -17.30 -1.97
N SER A 116 -24.17 -17.38 -0.67
CA SER A 116 -25.49 -17.12 -0.09
C SER A 116 -25.69 -15.66 0.29
N ASP A 117 -24.62 -14.85 0.29
CA ASP A 117 -24.71 -13.42 0.56
C ASP A 117 -25.43 -12.71 -0.61
N THR A 118 -26.49 -12.01 -0.28
CA THR A 118 -27.29 -11.20 -1.21
C THR A 118 -27.14 -9.71 -0.95
N ASP A 119 -26.38 -9.32 0.09
CA ASP A 119 -26.06 -7.93 0.37
C ASP A 119 -25.22 -7.35 -0.77
N THR A 120 -25.49 -6.08 -1.05
CA THR A 120 -24.72 -5.30 -2.02
C THR A 120 -24.08 -4.09 -1.37
N GLN A 121 -23.01 -3.60 -2.00
CA GLN A 121 -22.31 -2.39 -1.61
C GLN A 121 -21.79 -1.64 -2.85
N ALA A 122 -21.46 -0.37 -2.70
CA ALA A 122 -20.82 0.39 -3.78
C ALA A 122 -19.44 -0.20 -4.13
N TYR A 123 -19.06 -0.08 -5.39
CA TYR A 123 -17.72 -0.48 -5.82
C TYR A 123 -16.66 0.41 -5.16
N GLY A 124 -15.74 -0.23 -4.44
CA GLY A 124 -14.52 0.39 -3.92
C GLY A 124 -13.28 -0.37 -4.44
N PRO A 125 -12.06 -0.06 -3.99
CA PRO A 125 -11.76 0.91 -2.95
C PRO A 125 -12.16 2.33 -3.34
N TYR A 126 -12.51 3.14 -2.34
CA TYR A 126 -12.84 4.54 -2.56
C TYR A 126 -11.56 5.38 -2.66
N GLY A 127 -11.74 6.60 -3.13
CA GLY A 127 -10.67 7.58 -3.28
C GLY A 127 -10.51 8.01 -4.73
N PRO A 128 -9.59 8.95 -4.98
CA PRO A 128 -9.48 9.59 -6.28
C PRO A 128 -8.89 8.69 -7.36
N ARG A 129 -8.18 7.61 -6.97
CA ARG A 129 -7.77 6.49 -7.83
C ARG A 129 -8.03 5.13 -7.16
N GLY A 130 -9.03 5.06 -6.28
CA GLY A 130 -9.25 3.90 -5.42
C GLY A 130 -9.42 2.58 -6.19
N TRP A 131 -10.07 2.62 -7.36
CA TRP A 131 -10.29 1.45 -8.22
C TRP A 131 -9.06 1.00 -9.01
N GLN A 132 -7.98 1.78 -9.05
CA GLN A 132 -6.69 1.37 -9.61
C GLN A 132 -5.90 0.54 -8.58
N ASP A 133 -6.56 -0.51 -8.08
CA ASP A 133 -6.13 -1.30 -6.93
C ASP A 133 -5.22 -2.47 -7.31
N GLU A 134 -4.40 -2.38 -8.36
CA GLU A 134 -3.48 -3.47 -8.76
C GLU A 134 -2.01 -3.13 -8.52
N TYR A 135 -1.75 -2.29 -7.51
CA TYR A 135 -0.43 -1.73 -7.19
C TYR A 135 0.23 -0.97 -8.35
N CYS A 136 -0.59 -0.50 -9.29
CA CYS A 136 -0.21 0.39 -10.38
C CYS A 136 -1.34 1.41 -10.53
N GLU A 137 -1.00 2.67 -10.34
CA GLU A 137 -1.92 3.79 -10.52
C GLU A 137 -1.38 4.69 -11.62
N TRP A 138 -2.27 5.41 -12.29
CA TRP A 138 -1.86 6.33 -13.35
C TRP A 138 -2.70 7.59 -13.44
N ALA A 139 -2.07 8.62 -13.98
CA ALA A 139 -2.70 9.87 -14.35
C ALA A 139 -2.43 10.20 -15.83
N ILE A 140 -3.35 10.94 -16.43
CA ILE A 140 -3.44 11.15 -17.88
C ILE A 140 -3.49 12.66 -18.14
N THR A 141 -2.57 13.14 -18.96
CA THR A 141 -2.61 14.49 -19.51
C THR A 141 -3.23 14.43 -20.90
N ARG A 142 -4.20 15.33 -21.15
CA ARG A 142 -4.85 15.48 -22.45
C ARG A 142 -4.68 16.90 -22.99
N ASN A 143 -4.61 17.04 -24.30
CA ASN A 143 -4.63 18.36 -24.97
C ASN A 143 -6.06 18.93 -25.08
N ALA A 144 -6.20 20.09 -25.72
CA ALA A 144 -7.48 20.78 -25.91
C ALA A 144 -8.47 19.97 -26.78
N GLU A 145 -7.95 19.12 -27.66
CA GLU A 145 -8.70 18.19 -28.51
C GLU A 145 -9.05 16.88 -27.78
N ASN A 146 -8.79 16.79 -26.47
CA ASN A 146 -9.03 15.62 -25.62
C ASN A 146 -8.19 14.38 -26.00
N GLN A 147 -7.10 14.56 -26.75
CA GLN A 147 -6.14 13.50 -27.09
C GLN A 147 -5.13 13.30 -25.95
N ILE A 148 -4.71 12.06 -25.73
CA ILE A 148 -3.73 11.72 -24.69
C ILE A 148 -2.34 12.16 -25.16
N THR A 149 -1.69 13.02 -24.39
CA THR A 149 -0.32 13.48 -24.69
C THR A 149 0.71 12.82 -23.78
N ARG A 150 0.33 12.50 -22.54
CA ARG A 150 1.23 11.88 -21.55
C ARG A 150 0.45 11.02 -20.58
N ILE A 151 1.07 9.90 -20.18
CA ILE A 151 0.61 9.03 -19.10
C ILE A 151 1.73 8.90 -18.08
N ASP A 152 1.43 9.13 -16.80
CA ASP A 152 2.33 8.89 -15.68
C ASP A 152 1.84 7.64 -14.93
N PHE A 153 2.64 6.57 -14.90
CA PHE A 153 2.40 5.34 -14.16
C PHE A 153 3.27 5.32 -12.88
N THR A 154 2.68 4.95 -11.74
CA THR A 154 3.39 4.81 -10.47
C THR A 154 3.02 3.54 -9.73
N CYS A 155 4.00 2.94 -9.08
CA CYS A 155 3.83 1.93 -8.04
C CYS A 155 4.57 2.29 -6.75
N GLU A 156 4.90 3.58 -6.56
CA GLU A 156 5.63 4.02 -5.38
C GLU A 156 4.78 3.92 -4.11
N ASN A 157 5.36 3.31 -3.08
CA ASN A 157 4.68 3.09 -1.80
C ASN A 157 4.53 4.41 -1.03
N PRO A 158 3.33 4.72 -0.49
CA PRO A 158 3.11 5.95 0.28
C PRO A 158 4.00 6.02 1.54
N GLU A 159 4.42 4.89 2.10
CA GLU A 159 5.33 4.82 3.25
C GLU A 159 6.72 5.39 2.94
N TYR A 160 7.21 5.25 1.71
CA TYR A 160 8.49 5.80 1.29
C TYR A 160 8.42 7.33 1.24
N TRP A 161 7.34 7.87 0.66
CA TRP A 161 7.11 9.31 0.59
C TRP A 161 6.88 9.95 1.96
N ASN A 162 6.17 9.28 2.86
CA ASN A 162 6.06 9.72 4.26
C ASN A 162 7.46 9.73 4.92
N SER A 163 8.26 8.68 4.73
CA SER A 163 9.63 8.62 5.28
C SER A 163 10.55 9.72 4.75
N LEU A 164 10.48 10.02 3.44
CA LEU A 164 11.19 11.15 2.83
C LEU A 164 10.74 12.48 3.43
N TRP A 165 9.43 12.70 3.56
CA TRP A 165 8.85 13.91 4.11
C TRP A 165 9.30 14.16 5.55
N MET A 166 9.37 13.09 6.35
CA MET A 166 9.86 13.15 7.73
C MET A 166 11.30 13.64 7.83
N ILE A 167 12.08 13.61 6.75
CA ILE A 167 13.48 14.07 6.70
C ILE A 167 13.58 15.45 6.03
N SER A 168 12.97 15.65 4.86
CA SER A 168 12.96 16.96 4.17
C SER A 168 11.73 17.14 3.27
N PRO A 169 10.78 18.02 3.66
CA PRO A 169 9.69 18.46 2.80
C PRO A 169 10.16 19.09 1.48
N GLU A 170 11.25 19.85 1.52
CA GLU A 170 11.82 20.53 0.35
C GLU A 170 12.31 19.51 -0.68
N ARG A 171 12.98 18.45 -0.22
CA ARG A 171 13.43 17.39 -1.12
C ARG A 171 12.27 16.66 -1.75
N VAL A 172 11.20 16.38 -0.99
CA VAL A 172 9.97 15.81 -1.57
C VAL A 172 9.40 16.72 -2.66
N ALA A 173 9.31 18.04 -2.42
CA ALA A 173 8.81 18.97 -3.43
C ALA A 173 9.69 18.99 -4.70
N GLU A 174 11.02 18.90 -4.57
CA GLU A 174 11.92 18.77 -5.72
C GLU A 174 11.69 17.49 -6.52
N LEU A 175 11.53 16.35 -5.83
CA LEU A 175 11.26 15.07 -6.47
C LEU A 175 9.90 15.07 -7.19
N TYR A 176 8.89 15.70 -6.60
CA TYR A 176 7.60 15.94 -7.24
C TYR A 176 7.76 16.74 -8.54
N ARG A 177 8.51 17.86 -8.53
CA ARG A 177 8.75 18.67 -9.73
C ARG A 177 9.43 17.86 -10.83
N GLY A 178 10.48 17.12 -10.49
CA GLY A 178 11.29 16.38 -11.45
C GLY A 178 10.61 15.12 -11.98
N THR A 179 9.80 14.44 -11.16
CA THR A 179 9.14 13.19 -11.57
C THR A 179 7.92 13.48 -12.44
N LEU A 180 7.10 14.46 -12.05
CA LEU A 180 5.89 14.84 -12.77
C LEU A 180 6.14 15.87 -13.89
N ASP A 181 7.38 16.35 -14.04
CA ASP A 181 7.79 17.44 -14.93
C ASP A 181 6.96 18.73 -14.74
N LYS A 182 6.73 19.11 -13.48
CA LYS A 182 5.95 20.29 -13.09
C LYS A 182 6.79 21.24 -12.22
N PRO A 183 7.61 22.13 -12.81
CA PRO A 183 8.49 23.01 -12.04
C PRO A 183 7.78 23.98 -11.10
N GLN A 184 6.49 24.25 -11.33
CA GLN A 184 5.64 25.13 -10.54
C GLN A 184 5.20 24.56 -9.19
N ILE A 185 5.41 23.27 -8.91
CA ILE A 185 5.04 22.64 -7.64
C ILE A 185 5.75 23.34 -6.48
N ARG A 186 4.98 23.77 -5.47
CA ARG A 186 5.51 24.36 -4.25
C ARG A 186 5.37 23.39 -3.09
N VAL A 187 6.26 23.50 -2.10
CA VAL A 187 6.24 22.59 -0.94
C VAL A 187 4.94 22.74 -0.14
N GLU A 188 4.37 23.95 -0.10
CA GLU A 188 3.11 24.27 0.56
C GLU A 188 1.89 23.60 -0.08
N ASP A 189 2.00 23.19 -1.35
CA ASP A 189 0.95 22.41 -2.00
C ASP A 189 0.84 21.00 -1.39
N LEU A 190 1.90 20.53 -0.73
CA LEU A 190 2.01 19.18 -0.17
C LEU A 190 1.64 19.13 1.33
N TYR A 191 1.37 20.27 1.96
CA TYR A 191 1.03 20.36 3.38
C TYR A 191 -0.37 19.82 3.67
N LEU A 192 -0.51 19.24 4.86
CA LEU A 192 -1.78 19.01 5.50
C LEU A 192 -2.28 20.29 6.17
N TYR A 193 -3.54 20.62 5.91
CA TYR A 193 -4.23 21.74 6.53
C TYR A 193 -5.40 21.23 7.37
N ASP A 194 -5.72 21.92 8.45
CA ASP A 194 -6.91 21.65 9.23
C ASP A 194 -8.17 22.26 8.59
N ALA A 195 -9.33 22.02 9.22
CA ALA A 195 -10.62 22.56 8.74
C ALA A 195 -10.68 24.10 8.69
N THR A 196 -9.78 24.79 9.40
CA THR A 196 -9.65 26.27 9.40
C THR A 196 -8.58 26.78 8.43
N ARG A 197 -8.02 25.87 7.61
CA ARG A 197 -6.93 26.12 6.65
C ARG A 197 -5.62 26.56 7.29
N GLN A 198 -5.39 26.20 8.56
CA GLN A 198 -4.08 26.35 9.18
C GLN A 198 -3.22 25.14 8.89
N VAL A 199 -1.91 25.36 8.75
CA VAL A 199 -0.95 24.28 8.53
C VAL A 199 -0.89 23.41 9.79
N VAL A 200 -1.07 22.10 9.63
CA VAL A 200 -0.93 21.14 10.71
C VAL A 200 0.54 20.83 10.89
N ILE A 201 1.06 20.99 12.10
CA ILE A 201 2.44 20.61 12.43
C ILE A 201 2.45 19.18 12.95
N ASP A 202 3.32 18.33 12.39
CA ASP A 202 3.60 16.99 12.90
C ASP A 202 4.63 17.08 14.05
N PRO A 203 4.25 16.78 15.30
CA PRO A 203 5.17 16.81 16.43
C PRO A 203 6.35 15.84 16.31
N SER A 204 6.28 14.82 15.46
CA SER A 204 7.40 13.91 15.18
C SER A 204 8.62 14.65 14.65
N THR A 205 8.39 15.75 13.90
CA THR A 205 9.44 16.48 13.20
C THR A 205 9.45 17.98 13.49
N GLY A 206 8.40 18.52 14.12
CA GLY A 206 8.21 19.95 14.33
C GLY A 206 7.94 20.74 13.04
N ARG A 207 7.58 20.06 11.95
CA ARG A 207 7.37 20.64 10.60
C ARG A 207 5.94 20.39 10.11
N PRO A 208 5.50 21.05 9.02
CA PRO A 208 4.21 20.76 8.39
C PRO A 208 4.02 19.27 8.12
N ALA A 209 2.85 18.73 8.48
CA ALA A 209 2.47 17.36 8.20
C ALA A 209 2.21 17.16 6.70
N TYR A 210 2.46 15.96 6.19
CA TYR A 210 2.29 15.61 4.79
C TYR A 210 0.82 15.32 4.43
N ASN A 211 0.36 15.83 3.29
CA ASN A 211 -0.90 15.41 2.69
C ASN A 211 -0.64 14.39 1.56
N PRO A 212 -0.92 13.08 1.77
CA PRO A 212 -0.68 12.05 0.76
C PRO A 212 -1.62 12.16 -0.47
N LEU A 213 -2.74 12.87 -0.33
CA LEU A 213 -3.66 13.21 -1.42
C LEU A 213 -3.63 14.71 -1.73
N ASN A 214 -2.44 15.31 -1.69
CA ASN A 214 -2.23 16.67 -2.15
C ASN A 214 -2.65 16.83 -3.62
N LYS A 215 -2.80 18.08 -4.07
CA LYS A 215 -3.34 18.39 -5.40
C LYS A 215 -2.51 17.83 -6.57
N TRP A 216 -1.26 17.42 -6.34
CA TRP A 216 -0.37 16.81 -7.36
C TRP A 216 -0.36 15.29 -7.31
N ASN A 217 -1.03 14.70 -6.33
CA ASN A 217 -1.21 13.26 -6.18
C ASN A 217 -2.70 12.91 -6.01
N SER A 218 -3.55 13.56 -6.79
CA SER A 218 -5.00 13.42 -6.71
C SER A 218 -5.60 13.15 -8.09
N GLY A 219 -6.35 12.05 -8.22
CA GLY A 219 -7.19 11.76 -9.38
C GLY A 219 -6.41 11.20 -10.56
N THR A 220 -7.13 10.89 -11.64
CA THR A 220 -6.53 10.33 -12.87
C THR A 220 -6.32 11.35 -13.97
N SER A 221 -6.82 12.58 -13.82
CA SER A 221 -6.50 13.69 -14.73
C SER A 221 -5.28 14.43 -14.24
N SER A 222 -4.34 14.75 -15.13
CA SER A 222 -3.16 15.58 -14.88
C SER A 222 -3.26 16.86 -15.72
N SER A 223 -3.10 18.01 -15.08
CA SER A 223 -3.17 19.34 -15.69
C SER A 223 -1.97 20.20 -15.26
N ALA A 224 -1.89 21.44 -15.75
CA ALA A 224 -0.85 22.36 -15.31
C ALA A 224 -0.97 22.75 -13.82
N ASP A 225 -2.17 22.72 -13.23
CA ASP A 225 -2.43 23.29 -11.91
C ASP A 225 -2.71 22.26 -10.80
N ALA A 226 -3.07 21.05 -11.20
CA ALA A 226 -3.37 19.94 -10.31
C ALA A 226 -3.35 18.62 -11.08
N GLY A 227 -3.51 17.51 -10.35
CA GLY A 227 -3.52 16.18 -10.91
C GLY A 227 -2.12 15.61 -11.11
N GLY A 228 -2.05 14.28 -11.09
CA GLY A 228 -0.79 13.55 -11.14
C GLY A 228 -0.83 12.29 -10.30
N ALA A 229 0.07 11.36 -10.59
CA ALA A 229 0.20 10.09 -9.89
C ALA A 229 1.65 9.96 -9.40
N MET A 230 1.99 10.66 -8.33
CA MET A 230 3.33 10.58 -7.75
C MET A 230 3.54 9.23 -7.06
N HIS A 231 2.59 8.83 -6.22
CA HIS A 231 2.64 7.58 -5.48
C HIS A 231 1.25 6.96 -5.32
N LEU A 232 1.21 5.71 -4.86
CA LEU A 232 -0.03 4.97 -4.69
C LEU A 232 -0.97 5.66 -3.67
N THR A 233 -2.26 5.66 -3.99
CA THR A 233 -3.35 6.30 -3.24
C THR A 233 -4.56 5.39 -3.03
N SER A 234 -4.65 4.25 -3.70
CA SER A 234 -5.64 3.24 -3.36
C SER A 234 -5.32 2.66 -1.99
N THR A 235 -6.31 2.61 -1.10
CA THR A 235 -6.13 2.22 0.30
C THR A 235 -5.58 0.80 0.54
N PRO A 236 -5.82 -0.23 -0.32
CA PRO A 236 -5.13 -1.51 -0.21
C PRO A 236 -3.70 -1.52 -0.74
N ASN A 237 -3.27 -0.51 -1.51
CA ASN A 237 -1.98 -0.50 -2.21
C ASN A 237 -0.80 -0.03 -1.30
N THR A 238 -0.73 -0.51 -0.06
CA THR A 238 0.36 -0.16 0.87
C THR A 238 1.38 -1.30 1.00
N LEU A 239 2.65 -0.98 1.30
CA LEU A 239 3.69 -2.00 1.42
C LEU A 239 3.50 -2.87 2.66
N GLN A 240 2.96 -2.28 3.74
CA GLN A 240 2.62 -3.05 4.93
C GLN A 240 1.54 -4.10 4.63
N THR A 241 0.54 -3.76 3.82
CA THR A 241 -0.52 -4.69 3.42
C THR A 241 0.02 -5.84 2.62
N GLU A 242 0.88 -5.56 1.65
CA GLU A 242 1.51 -6.60 0.84
C GLU A 242 2.36 -7.54 1.70
N THR A 243 3.11 -6.99 2.67
CA THR A 243 3.86 -7.78 3.65
C THR A 243 2.93 -8.70 4.45
N GLY A 244 1.79 -8.17 4.93
CA GLY A 244 0.77 -8.94 5.65
C GLY A 244 0.10 -10.02 4.80
N LEU A 245 -0.19 -9.73 3.52
CA LEU A 245 -0.77 -10.67 2.57
C LEU A 245 0.18 -11.85 2.33
N ALA A 246 1.43 -11.54 1.96
CA ALA A 246 2.45 -12.55 1.72
C ALA A 246 2.70 -13.40 2.96
N ALA A 247 2.74 -12.78 4.14
CA ALA A 247 2.89 -13.50 5.40
C ALA A 247 1.70 -14.44 5.66
N ALA A 248 0.47 -13.96 5.48
CA ALA A 248 -0.74 -14.75 5.75
C ALA A 248 -0.88 -15.92 4.76
N ALA A 249 -0.43 -15.73 3.52
CA ALA A 249 -0.36 -16.77 2.51
C ALA A 249 0.64 -17.89 2.84
N THR A 250 1.57 -17.68 3.77
CA THR A 250 2.48 -18.74 4.26
C THR A 250 1.80 -19.78 5.17
N ILE A 251 0.55 -19.54 5.60
CA ILE A 251 -0.22 -20.53 6.34
C ILE A 251 -0.90 -21.47 5.33
N PRO A 252 -0.52 -22.77 5.27
CA PRO A 252 -1.26 -23.73 4.45
C PRO A 252 -2.67 -23.93 4.98
N ARG A 253 -3.64 -23.99 4.07
CA ARG A 253 -5.05 -24.14 4.38
C ARG A 253 -5.54 -25.53 4.01
N THR A 254 -6.51 -26.04 4.76
CA THR A 254 -7.22 -27.29 4.43
C THR A 254 -8.12 -27.15 3.20
N SER A 255 -8.34 -25.93 2.70
CA SER A 255 -9.15 -25.64 1.52
C SER A 255 -8.44 -24.65 0.58
N GLY A 256 -8.64 -24.86 -0.72
CA GLY A 256 -8.29 -23.88 -1.75
C GLY A 256 -6.83 -23.84 -2.22
N SER A 257 -5.90 -24.64 -1.69
CA SER A 257 -4.47 -24.58 -2.09
C SER A 257 -4.20 -24.61 -3.61
N ASN A 258 -5.05 -25.31 -4.39
CA ASN A 258 -4.96 -25.38 -5.85
C ASN A 258 -5.90 -24.42 -6.61
N ASN A 259 -6.70 -23.60 -5.91
CA ASN A 259 -7.61 -22.62 -6.50
C ASN A 259 -7.49 -21.27 -5.78
N ALA A 260 -6.92 -20.26 -6.45
CA ALA A 260 -6.69 -18.94 -5.88
C ALA A 260 -7.95 -18.31 -5.27
N GLY A 261 -9.11 -18.42 -5.94
CA GLY A 261 -10.39 -17.88 -5.46
C GLY A 261 -10.89 -18.57 -4.20
N THR A 262 -10.78 -19.90 -4.11
CA THR A 262 -11.11 -20.63 -2.89
C THR A 262 -10.12 -20.35 -1.76
N LEU A 263 -8.82 -20.23 -2.09
CA LEU A 263 -7.78 -19.98 -1.10
C LEU A 263 -7.94 -18.61 -0.45
N ILE A 264 -8.12 -17.55 -1.23
CA ILE A 264 -8.25 -16.19 -0.70
C ILE A 264 -9.47 -16.07 0.23
N CYS A 265 -10.58 -16.73 -0.11
CA CYS A 265 -11.75 -16.78 0.75
C CYS A 265 -11.51 -17.56 2.05
N CYS A 266 -10.74 -18.66 1.99
CA CYS A 266 -10.39 -19.44 3.18
C CYS A 266 -9.35 -18.74 4.07
N ALA A 267 -8.39 -18.03 3.47
CA ALA A 267 -7.24 -17.46 4.16
C ALA A 267 -7.41 -15.99 4.56
N GLN A 268 -8.36 -15.27 3.95
CA GLN A 268 -8.74 -13.88 4.26
C GLN A 268 -7.57 -12.88 4.24
N TYR A 269 -6.59 -13.05 3.33
CA TYR A 269 -5.40 -12.21 3.25
C TYR A 269 -5.50 -11.01 2.29
N GLY A 270 -6.62 -10.85 1.59
CA GLY A 270 -6.77 -9.83 0.55
C GLY A 270 -8.16 -9.81 -0.05
N GLN A 271 -8.30 -9.21 -1.24
CA GLN A 271 -9.58 -8.97 -1.89
C GLN A 271 -9.80 -9.87 -3.12
N SER A 272 -10.92 -10.59 -3.11
CA SER A 272 -11.35 -11.39 -4.26
C SER A 272 -11.62 -10.53 -5.51
N GLY A 273 -11.24 -11.07 -6.66
CA GLY A 273 -11.46 -10.45 -7.97
C GLY A 273 -10.35 -9.50 -8.44
N ARG A 274 -9.37 -9.16 -7.58
CA ARG A 274 -8.09 -8.56 -8.02
C ARG A 274 -7.27 -9.58 -8.80
N ASN A 275 -6.36 -9.10 -9.64
CA ASN A 275 -5.34 -9.91 -10.31
C ASN A 275 -4.19 -10.25 -9.35
N SER A 276 -3.79 -9.28 -8.54
CA SER A 276 -2.71 -9.38 -7.55
C SER A 276 -3.02 -10.37 -6.42
N ASP A 277 -3.93 -10.03 -5.50
CA ASP A 277 -4.08 -10.74 -4.22
C ASP A 277 -4.26 -12.26 -4.34
N PRO A 278 -5.22 -12.78 -5.14
CA PRO A 278 -5.40 -14.22 -5.25
C PRO A 278 -4.18 -14.91 -5.88
N HIS A 279 -3.51 -14.25 -6.84
CA HIS A 279 -2.37 -14.80 -7.53
C HIS A 279 -1.13 -14.84 -6.63
N ILE A 280 -0.82 -13.73 -5.95
CA ILE A 280 0.30 -13.65 -5.00
C ILE A 280 0.10 -14.66 -3.88
N GLY A 281 -1.08 -14.66 -3.26
CA GLY A 281 -1.37 -15.54 -2.15
C GLY A 281 -1.30 -17.03 -2.53
N GLN A 282 -1.81 -17.42 -3.71
CA GLN A 282 -1.64 -18.79 -4.19
C GLN A 282 -0.17 -19.14 -4.49
N SER A 283 0.57 -18.24 -5.12
CA SER A 283 1.97 -18.46 -5.51
C SER A 283 2.88 -18.65 -4.29
N VAL A 284 2.66 -17.85 -3.24
CA VAL A 284 3.34 -18.01 -1.95
C VAL A 284 2.95 -19.34 -1.30
N ASN A 285 1.65 -19.66 -1.26
CA ASN A 285 1.16 -20.88 -0.61
C ASN A 285 1.69 -22.16 -1.27
N GLN A 286 1.77 -22.19 -2.60
CA GLN A 286 2.33 -23.33 -3.35
C GLN A 286 3.85 -23.49 -3.18
N THR A 287 4.54 -22.44 -2.74
CA THR A 287 5.97 -22.50 -2.41
C THR A 287 6.20 -23.06 -1.01
N VAL A 288 5.33 -22.70 -0.07
CA VAL A 288 5.35 -23.17 1.33
C VAL A 288 4.85 -24.60 1.45
N THR A 289 3.81 -24.95 0.69
CA THR A 289 3.25 -26.30 0.64
C THR A 289 3.17 -26.79 -0.81
N PRO A 290 4.29 -27.21 -1.40
CA PRO A 290 4.29 -27.75 -2.75
C PRO A 290 3.46 -29.04 -2.81
N SER A 291 2.61 -29.13 -3.83
CA SER A 291 1.75 -30.29 -4.12
C SER A 291 2.55 -31.54 -4.49
N ASP A 292 3.75 -31.34 -5.06
CA ASP A 292 4.69 -32.42 -5.34
C ASP A 292 5.50 -32.76 -4.07
N PRO A 293 5.37 -33.97 -3.51
CA PRO A 293 6.11 -34.37 -2.32
C PRO A 293 7.63 -34.42 -2.53
N ALA A 294 8.11 -34.50 -3.78
CA ALA A 294 9.53 -34.47 -4.11
C ALA A 294 10.14 -33.05 -4.02
N ARG A 295 9.32 -31.99 -4.07
CA ARG A 295 9.78 -30.61 -3.88
C ARG A 295 9.88 -30.25 -2.40
N HIS A 296 10.96 -29.58 -2.02
CA HIS A 296 11.12 -29.01 -0.69
C HIS A 296 10.05 -27.95 -0.42
N ALA A 297 9.47 -27.97 0.77
CA ALA A 297 8.72 -26.84 1.31
C ALA A 297 9.69 -25.66 1.51
N ASN A 298 9.21 -24.43 1.41
CA ASN A 298 10.06 -23.25 1.58
C ASN A 298 9.41 -22.25 2.53
N LYS A 299 10.21 -21.55 3.35
CA LYS A 299 9.77 -20.25 3.86
C LYS A 299 9.78 -19.24 2.72
N ALA A 300 8.96 -18.20 2.82
CA ALA A 300 8.87 -17.16 1.80
C ALA A 300 8.93 -15.77 2.43
N THR A 301 9.41 -14.79 1.68
CA THR A 301 9.36 -13.37 2.05
C THR A 301 9.40 -12.51 0.79
N LEU A 302 9.11 -11.22 0.93
CA LEU A 302 9.42 -10.23 -0.09
C LEU A 302 10.94 -10.07 -0.18
N ALA A 303 11.51 -10.18 -1.38
CA ALA A 303 12.94 -9.96 -1.58
C ALA A 303 13.36 -8.54 -1.12
N ASN A 304 14.61 -8.38 -0.72
CA ASN A 304 15.18 -7.08 -0.34
C ASN A 304 15.90 -6.43 -1.54
N PRO A 305 15.46 -5.27 -2.06
CA PRO A 305 14.46 -4.34 -1.51
C PRO A 305 13.00 -4.78 -1.71
N PRO A 306 12.15 -4.72 -0.66
CA PRO A 306 10.73 -5.05 -0.77
C PRO A 306 10.00 -3.96 -1.57
N GLY A 307 9.08 -4.38 -2.43
CA GLY A 307 8.28 -3.48 -3.27
C GLY A 307 7.56 -4.22 -4.39
N LEU A 308 6.67 -3.51 -5.08
CA LEU A 308 5.99 -3.96 -6.28
C LEU A 308 6.45 -3.06 -7.43
N TYR A 309 6.82 -3.65 -8.55
CA TYR A 309 7.59 -2.97 -9.57
C TYR A 309 6.97 -3.12 -10.95
N ILE A 310 6.85 -1.99 -11.66
CA ILE A 310 6.44 -1.95 -13.06
C ILE A 310 7.46 -2.72 -13.89
N GLN A 311 6.97 -3.57 -14.79
CA GLN A 311 7.81 -4.22 -15.80
C GLN A 311 7.79 -3.40 -17.09
N GLN A 312 8.83 -3.57 -17.91
CA GLN A 312 8.83 -2.93 -19.22
C GLN A 312 7.62 -3.37 -20.05
N PRO A 313 6.96 -2.43 -20.77
CA PRO A 313 5.97 -2.76 -21.79
C PRO A 313 6.50 -3.74 -22.83
N ASN A 314 5.63 -4.63 -23.31
CA ASN A 314 5.85 -5.31 -24.56
C ASN A 314 5.56 -4.34 -25.72
N PHE A 315 6.58 -3.58 -26.13
CA PHE A 315 6.47 -2.56 -27.17
C PHE A 315 6.06 -3.12 -28.54
N SER A 316 6.25 -4.43 -28.79
CA SER A 316 5.80 -5.06 -30.06
C SER A 316 4.28 -5.05 -30.24
N ARG A 317 3.53 -4.81 -29.16
CA ARG A 317 2.08 -4.65 -29.16
C ARG A 317 1.63 -3.23 -29.48
N ILE A 318 2.56 -2.27 -29.53
CA ILE A 318 2.28 -0.86 -29.77
C ILE A 318 2.78 -0.51 -31.18
N THR A 319 2.02 0.26 -31.94
CA THR A 319 2.42 0.70 -33.28
C THR A 319 2.25 2.20 -33.41
N ALA A 320 3.31 2.89 -33.86
CA ALA A 320 3.27 4.30 -34.22
C ALA A 320 2.92 4.48 -35.71
N PRO A 321 2.19 5.54 -36.09
CA PRO A 321 1.71 5.73 -37.46
C PRO A 321 2.82 5.95 -38.49
N ASP A 322 3.99 6.44 -38.06
CA ASP A 322 5.18 6.68 -38.88
C ASP A 322 6.21 5.53 -38.82
N GLY A 323 5.91 4.46 -38.08
CA GLY A 323 6.83 3.34 -37.84
C GLY A 323 7.91 3.60 -36.78
N THR A 324 7.84 4.72 -36.03
CA THR A 324 8.74 4.98 -34.90
C THR A 324 8.63 3.88 -33.83
N ASP A 325 9.76 3.47 -33.26
CA ASP A 325 9.80 2.49 -32.17
C ASP A 325 9.13 3.07 -30.90
N PRO A 326 7.99 2.50 -30.44
CA PRO A 326 7.30 3.00 -29.25
C PRO A 326 8.11 2.89 -27.95
N SER A 327 9.19 2.10 -27.92
CA SER A 327 10.11 2.06 -26.77
C SER A 327 10.73 3.43 -26.48
N THR A 328 10.86 4.29 -27.50
CA THR A 328 11.38 5.66 -27.39
C THR A 328 10.41 6.62 -26.68
N PHE A 329 9.14 6.25 -26.54
CA PHE A 329 8.12 7.02 -25.82
C PHE A 329 8.05 6.68 -24.33
N TRP A 330 8.73 5.62 -23.88
CA TRP A 330 8.75 5.20 -22.48
C TRP A 330 9.99 5.70 -21.76
N THR A 331 9.80 6.47 -20.69
CA THR A 331 10.87 6.96 -19.83
C THR A 331 10.68 6.45 -18.41
N VAL A 332 11.68 5.74 -17.88
CA VAL A 332 11.74 5.42 -16.44
C VAL A 332 12.16 6.69 -15.70
N LYS A 333 11.24 7.25 -14.91
CA LYS A 333 11.51 8.44 -14.08
C LYS A 333 12.17 8.06 -12.76
N ARG A 334 11.72 6.97 -12.15
CA ARG A 334 12.23 6.46 -10.87
C ARG A 334 12.30 4.94 -10.89
N GLY A 335 13.28 4.38 -10.19
CA GLY A 335 13.61 2.95 -10.22
C GLY A 335 14.73 2.59 -11.19
N THR A 336 14.88 1.30 -11.46
CA THR A 336 15.95 0.76 -12.32
C THR A 336 15.47 -0.48 -13.09
N SER A 337 16.13 -0.83 -14.19
CA SER A 337 15.80 -2.00 -15.01
C SER A 337 16.27 -3.33 -14.41
N SER A 338 17.22 -3.31 -13.48
CA SER A 338 17.75 -4.53 -12.85
C SER A 338 18.41 -4.22 -11.52
N LEU A 339 18.46 -5.22 -10.64
CA LEU A 339 19.15 -5.17 -9.36
C LEU A 339 19.82 -6.50 -9.03
N THR A 340 20.81 -6.43 -8.15
CA THR A 340 21.39 -7.58 -7.46
C THR A 340 21.18 -7.46 -5.96
N ASP A 341 21.13 -8.61 -5.28
CA ASP A 341 21.10 -8.65 -3.83
C ASP A 341 22.48 -8.34 -3.23
N GLY A 342 22.57 -8.31 -1.89
CA GLY A 342 23.83 -8.06 -1.17
C GLY A 342 24.94 -9.10 -1.41
N ARG A 343 24.65 -10.20 -2.11
CA ARG A 343 25.59 -11.26 -2.49
C ARG A 343 25.88 -11.29 -3.99
N GLY A 344 25.37 -10.31 -4.76
CA GLY A 344 25.57 -10.21 -6.20
C GLY A 344 24.67 -11.12 -7.05
N ARG A 345 23.67 -11.79 -6.46
CA ARG A 345 22.70 -12.59 -7.23
C ARG A 345 21.70 -11.64 -7.89
N ALA A 346 21.42 -11.86 -9.18
CA ALA A 346 20.41 -11.09 -9.91
C ALA A 346 19.02 -11.30 -9.30
N LEU A 347 18.31 -10.19 -9.07
CA LEU A 347 16.90 -10.22 -8.75
C LEU A 347 16.08 -10.30 -10.05
N PRO A 348 14.92 -10.98 -10.06
CA PRO A 348 14.14 -11.15 -11.28
C PRO A 348 13.47 -9.83 -11.69
N GLY A 349 13.33 -9.62 -13.00
CA GLY A 349 12.59 -8.52 -13.59
C GLY A 349 13.18 -7.12 -13.35
N ASN A 350 12.34 -6.13 -13.65
CA ASN A 350 12.62 -4.72 -13.50
C ASN A 350 12.18 -4.20 -12.12
N PHE A 351 12.81 -3.12 -11.69
CA PHE A 351 12.56 -2.41 -10.44
C PHE A 351 12.11 -0.97 -10.74
N ILE A 352 11.21 -0.80 -11.70
CA ILE A 352 10.67 0.50 -12.11
C ILE A 352 9.59 0.92 -11.11
N LEU A 353 9.70 2.14 -10.61
CA LEU A 353 8.80 2.72 -9.61
C LEU A 353 7.84 3.74 -10.21
N HIS A 354 8.36 4.55 -11.13
CA HIS A 354 7.57 5.55 -11.86
C HIS A 354 8.06 5.61 -13.29
N ALA A 355 7.14 5.66 -14.24
CA ALA A 355 7.43 5.79 -15.65
C ALA A 355 6.44 6.69 -16.37
N THR A 356 6.91 7.35 -17.42
CA THR A 356 6.08 8.15 -18.30
C THR A 356 6.03 7.50 -19.67
N PHE A 357 4.85 7.47 -20.26
CA PHE A 357 4.68 7.21 -21.69
C PHE A 357 4.20 8.50 -22.34
N GLU A 358 5.03 9.09 -23.21
CA GLU A 358 4.81 10.41 -23.81
C GLU A 358 5.41 10.44 -25.22
N VAL A 359 4.62 10.91 -26.19
CA VAL A 359 5.13 11.17 -27.54
C VAL A 359 5.81 12.55 -27.52
N PRO A 360 7.11 12.66 -27.86
CA PRO A 360 7.80 13.95 -27.86
C PRO A 360 7.11 14.98 -28.76
N ALA A 361 7.11 16.25 -28.34
CA ALA A 361 6.49 17.35 -29.09
C ALA A 361 7.08 17.60 -30.50
N SER A 362 8.19 16.93 -30.85
CA SER A 362 8.77 16.94 -32.20
C SER A 362 7.99 16.11 -33.22
N PHE A 363 7.11 15.20 -32.77
CA PHE A 363 6.21 14.45 -33.63
C PHE A 363 4.90 15.22 -33.86
N ASP A 364 4.25 15.00 -35.00
CA ASP A 364 2.98 15.64 -35.38
C ASP A 364 1.74 14.85 -34.92
N TYR A 365 1.95 13.88 -34.03
CA TYR A 365 0.91 13.03 -33.45
C TYR A 365 1.08 12.86 -31.94
N THR A 366 0.06 12.29 -31.30
CA THR A 366 0.00 12.05 -29.85
C THR A 366 -0.14 10.56 -29.56
N ILE A 367 -0.22 10.18 -28.27
CA ILE A 367 -0.48 8.79 -27.87
C ILE A 367 -1.81 8.29 -28.46
N SER A 368 -2.80 9.18 -28.63
CA SER A 368 -4.09 8.81 -29.24
C SER A 368 -4.01 8.41 -30.71
N ASN A 369 -2.87 8.63 -31.37
CA ASN A 369 -2.64 8.19 -32.75
C ASN A 369 -1.91 6.84 -32.83
N LEU A 370 -1.50 6.28 -31.69
CA LEU A 370 -0.90 4.96 -31.63
C LEU A 370 -1.98 3.87 -31.67
N GLU A 371 -1.57 2.67 -32.01
CA GLU A 371 -2.38 1.46 -31.88
C GLU A 371 -1.80 0.53 -30.83
N VAL A 372 -2.67 -0.16 -30.08
CA VAL A 372 -2.31 -1.33 -29.27
C VAL A 372 -3.06 -2.54 -29.80
N ASP A 373 -2.33 -3.58 -30.19
CA ASP A 373 -2.87 -4.80 -30.80
C ASP A 373 -3.81 -4.50 -32.00
N GLY A 374 -3.46 -3.49 -32.81
CA GLY A 374 -4.22 -3.06 -33.99
C GLY A 374 -5.46 -2.19 -33.68
N ALA A 375 -5.65 -1.76 -32.44
CA ALA A 375 -6.73 -0.86 -32.04
C ALA A 375 -6.19 0.50 -31.60
N ALA A 376 -6.76 1.58 -32.15
CA ALA A 376 -6.39 2.96 -31.77
C ALA A 376 -6.50 3.20 -30.26
N VAL A 377 -5.54 3.94 -29.70
CA VAL A 377 -5.48 4.26 -28.28
C VAL A 377 -6.48 5.37 -27.93
N GLN A 378 -7.49 5.02 -27.15
CA GLN A 378 -8.46 5.96 -26.56
C GLN A 378 -8.20 6.17 -25.06
N TRP A 379 -7.59 5.17 -24.42
CA TRP A 379 -7.40 5.07 -22.98
C TRP A 379 -5.97 4.64 -22.63
N ALA A 380 -5.43 5.19 -21.55
CA ALA A 380 -4.14 4.82 -20.98
C ALA A 380 -4.09 3.35 -20.53
N ALA A 381 -5.23 2.79 -20.11
CA ALA A 381 -5.39 1.37 -19.82
C ALA A 381 -4.96 0.45 -20.99
N GLN A 382 -5.07 0.91 -22.24
CA GLN A 382 -4.55 0.16 -23.40
C GLN A 382 -3.03 0.11 -23.44
N ILE A 383 -2.33 1.12 -22.91
CA ILE A 383 -0.88 1.05 -22.71
C ILE A 383 -0.58 0.19 -21.48
N ALA A 384 -1.33 0.36 -20.39
CA ALA A 384 -1.14 -0.40 -19.14
C ALA A 384 -1.18 -1.93 -19.35
N GLN A 385 -2.09 -2.43 -20.18
CA GLN A 385 -2.21 -3.87 -20.46
C GLN A 385 -1.02 -4.48 -21.22
N THR A 386 -0.06 -3.66 -21.68
CA THR A 386 1.14 -4.12 -22.39
C THR A 386 2.29 -4.51 -21.46
N PHE A 387 2.21 -4.14 -20.17
CA PHE A 387 3.18 -4.56 -19.15
C PHE A 387 2.51 -5.35 -18.02
N ASN A 388 3.35 -5.92 -17.17
CA ASN A 388 2.96 -6.55 -15.92
C ASN A 388 3.49 -5.73 -14.74
N MET A 389 2.84 -5.91 -13.60
CA MET A 389 3.44 -5.64 -12.31
C MET A 389 4.18 -6.88 -11.82
N GLN A 390 5.18 -6.68 -10.97
CA GLN A 390 5.95 -7.77 -10.38
C GLN A 390 6.18 -7.55 -8.88
N ILE A 391 6.13 -8.64 -8.13
CA ILE A 391 6.79 -8.75 -6.84
C ILE A 391 7.87 -9.82 -6.92
N ALA A 392 9.05 -9.53 -6.39
CA ALA A 392 10.14 -10.50 -6.29
C ALA A 392 10.02 -11.27 -4.97
N ALA A 393 9.65 -12.55 -5.04
CA ALA A 393 9.64 -13.42 -3.88
C ALA A 393 11.03 -13.97 -3.61
N GLN A 394 11.40 -14.10 -2.34
CA GLN A 394 12.59 -14.82 -1.88
C GLN A 394 12.17 -16.04 -1.06
N THR A 395 12.72 -17.20 -1.37
CA THR A 395 12.30 -18.47 -0.79
C THR A 395 13.47 -19.23 -0.18
N LEU A 396 13.27 -19.82 1.01
CA LEU A 396 14.28 -20.59 1.74
C LEU A 396 13.85 -22.05 1.92
N PRO A 397 14.56 -23.02 1.31
CA PRO A 397 14.25 -24.44 1.46
C PRO A 397 14.18 -24.89 2.92
N GLN A 398 13.16 -25.68 3.25
CA GLN A 398 12.92 -26.27 4.56
C GLN A 398 12.96 -27.78 4.48
N THR A 399 13.44 -28.41 5.56
CA THR A 399 13.40 -29.86 5.74
C THR A 399 12.10 -30.33 6.40
N SER A 400 11.42 -29.44 7.12
CA SER A 400 10.11 -29.69 7.72
C SER A 400 8.97 -29.30 6.78
N ARG A 401 7.77 -29.82 7.06
CA ARG A 401 6.52 -29.42 6.40
C ARG A 401 5.53 -28.93 7.45
N LEU A 402 4.73 -27.93 7.10
CA LEU A 402 3.64 -27.46 7.95
C LEU A 402 2.41 -28.36 7.87
N THR A 403 1.68 -28.43 8.96
CA THR A 403 0.30 -28.95 8.98
C THR A 403 -0.65 -27.87 8.50
N ALA A 404 -1.55 -28.23 7.58
CA ALA A 404 -2.60 -27.35 7.11
C ALA A 404 -3.54 -26.93 8.24
N GLN A 405 -3.89 -25.65 8.28
CA GLN A 405 -4.85 -25.07 9.21
C GLN A 405 -6.24 -24.97 8.58
N PRO A 406 -7.32 -24.97 9.37
CA PRO A 406 -8.64 -24.58 8.89
C PRO A 406 -8.66 -23.19 8.26
N CYS A 407 -9.77 -22.86 7.58
CA CYS A 407 -10.02 -21.49 7.13
C CYS A 407 -10.06 -20.53 8.32
N VAL A 408 -9.68 -19.28 8.06
CA VAL A 408 -9.75 -18.21 9.06
C VAL A 408 -11.17 -18.09 9.56
N GLY A 409 -11.31 -18.04 10.88
CA GLY A 409 -12.59 -17.87 11.55
C GLY A 409 -12.57 -16.64 12.46
N THR A 410 -13.70 -16.39 13.12
CA THR A 410 -13.83 -15.31 14.10
C THR A 410 -13.40 -15.80 15.48
N ALA A 411 -12.57 -15.01 16.18
CA ALA A 411 -12.21 -15.31 17.57
C ALA A 411 -13.38 -15.05 18.53
N SER A 412 -13.55 -15.93 19.51
CA SER A 412 -14.51 -15.75 20.62
C SER A 412 -13.85 -16.14 21.96
N PRO A 413 -13.67 -15.20 22.89
CA PRO A 413 -13.99 -13.77 22.78
C PRO A 413 -13.08 -13.04 21.78
N ARG A 414 -13.56 -11.93 21.21
CA ARG A 414 -12.70 -10.99 20.48
C ARG A 414 -11.91 -10.15 21.49
N LEU A 415 -10.61 -10.01 21.27
CA LEU A 415 -9.73 -9.19 22.11
C LEU A 415 -9.62 -7.76 21.56
N ALA A 416 -9.34 -6.81 22.45
CA ALA A 416 -8.98 -5.46 22.04
C ALA A 416 -7.72 -5.49 21.16
N GLN A 417 -7.81 -4.87 20.00
CA GLN A 417 -6.78 -4.86 18.97
C GLN A 417 -6.39 -3.42 18.64
N PRO A 418 -5.15 -3.02 18.94
CA PRO A 418 -4.55 -1.82 18.38
C PRO A 418 -4.33 -1.95 16.87
N LEU A 419 -4.63 -0.88 16.14
CA LEU A 419 -4.55 -0.84 14.68
C LEU A 419 -3.52 0.16 14.18
N GLN A 420 -3.59 1.41 14.67
CA GLN A 420 -2.70 2.52 14.30
C GLN A 420 -2.52 3.48 15.46
N MET A 421 -1.48 4.31 15.41
CA MET A 421 -1.29 5.42 16.33
C MET A 421 -0.78 6.64 15.58
N PHE A 422 -1.20 7.82 16.03
CA PHE A 422 -0.90 9.10 15.40
C PHE A 422 -0.62 10.16 16.45
N HIS A 423 0.02 11.26 16.06
CA HIS A 423 -0.15 12.51 16.79
C HIS A 423 -1.59 13.02 16.62
N THR A 424 -2.21 13.42 17.73
CA THR A 424 -3.67 13.70 17.78
C THR A 424 -4.10 14.77 16.77
N ALA A 425 -3.30 15.84 16.62
CA ALA A 425 -3.60 16.92 15.69
C ALA A 425 -3.59 16.44 14.22
N VAL A 426 -2.64 15.59 13.85
CA VAL A 426 -2.52 15.02 12.50
C VAL A 426 -3.73 14.13 12.22
N PHE A 427 -4.06 13.21 13.13
CA PHE A 427 -5.21 12.32 12.95
C PHE A 427 -6.52 13.09 12.79
N ASN A 428 -6.77 14.08 13.65
CA ASN A 428 -8.01 14.86 13.59
C ASN A 428 -8.12 15.67 12.29
N ALA A 429 -7.02 16.25 11.79
CA ALA A 429 -7.03 16.96 10.51
C ALA A 429 -7.27 16.01 9.32
N MET A 430 -6.64 14.84 9.32
CA MET A 430 -6.88 13.82 8.29
C MET A 430 -8.34 13.33 8.31
N LEU A 431 -8.88 13.04 9.49
CA LEU A 431 -10.26 12.58 9.66
C LEU A 431 -11.29 13.64 9.24
N ALA A 432 -10.99 14.92 9.47
CA ALA A 432 -11.85 16.04 9.09
C ALA A 432 -11.79 16.40 7.58
N THR A 433 -10.79 15.87 6.85
CA THR A 433 -10.61 16.19 5.42
C THR A 433 -11.38 15.18 4.56
N SER A 434 -12.53 15.60 4.02
CA SER A 434 -13.33 14.77 3.10
C SER A 434 -12.63 14.54 1.77
N ILE A 435 -12.75 13.32 1.22
CA ILE A 435 -12.13 12.92 -0.04
C ILE A 435 -13.20 12.50 -1.05
N SER A 436 -13.21 13.18 -2.20
CA SER A 436 -14.09 12.86 -3.32
C SER A 436 -13.66 11.57 -4.03
N ASN A 437 -14.64 10.85 -4.57
CA ASN A 437 -14.43 9.65 -5.38
C ASN A 437 -15.59 9.47 -6.38
N PRO A 438 -15.39 8.74 -7.49
CA PRO A 438 -16.40 8.61 -8.56
C PRO A 438 -17.74 8.02 -8.11
N VAL A 439 -17.75 7.15 -7.11
CA VAL A 439 -18.98 6.50 -6.61
C VAL A 439 -19.72 7.34 -5.57
N GLY A 440 -19.19 8.51 -5.19
CA GLY A 440 -19.82 9.43 -4.23
C GLY A 440 -19.90 8.90 -2.80
N ALA A 441 -19.15 7.87 -2.45
CA ALA A 441 -19.15 7.30 -1.10
C ALA A 441 -18.40 8.22 -0.12
N SER A 442 -18.83 8.26 1.15
CA SER A 442 -18.12 9.03 2.17
C SER A 442 -16.73 8.44 2.45
N MET A 443 -15.71 9.28 2.42
CA MET A 443 -14.32 8.94 2.72
C MET A 443 -13.61 10.18 3.26
N ASN A 444 -12.59 9.97 4.09
CA ASN A 444 -11.72 11.04 4.59
C ASN A 444 -10.24 10.69 4.37
N LEU A 445 -9.37 11.67 4.54
CA LEU A 445 -7.93 11.53 4.26
C LEU A 445 -7.25 10.50 5.18
N ALA A 446 -7.80 10.21 6.37
CA ALA A 446 -7.24 9.19 7.26
C ALA A 446 -7.24 7.79 6.60
N SER A 447 -8.15 7.55 5.63
CA SER A 447 -8.14 6.35 4.80
C SER A 447 -6.88 6.17 3.96
N ASN A 448 -6.10 7.24 3.76
CA ASN A 448 -4.84 7.27 3.01
C ASN A 448 -3.62 7.44 3.93
N SER A 449 -3.78 7.15 5.22
CA SER A 449 -2.67 7.09 6.17
C SER A 449 -1.71 5.94 5.87
N THR A 450 -0.57 5.92 6.56
CA THR A 450 0.39 4.82 6.53
C THR A 450 0.52 4.21 7.93
N LEU A 451 1.27 3.10 8.03
CA LEU A 451 1.67 2.50 9.31
C LEU A 451 3.06 2.97 9.80
N VAL A 452 3.55 4.09 9.26
CA VAL A 452 4.77 4.73 9.79
C VAL A 452 4.45 5.27 11.18
N ALA A 453 5.15 4.75 12.19
CA ALA A 453 4.89 5.08 13.58
C ALA A 453 5.29 6.55 13.90
N PRO A 454 4.46 7.31 14.66
CA PRO A 454 4.83 8.64 15.11
C PRO A 454 6.08 8.59 15.98
N TRP A 455 6.92 9.63 15.88
CA TRP A 455 8.11 9.75 16.71
C TRP A 455 7.81 10.54 17.99
N VAL A 456 8.38 10.07 19.10
CA VAL A 456 8.36 10.77 20.38
C VAL A 456 9.74 10.69 21.01
N ALA A 457 10.34 11.83 21.35
CA ALA A 457 11.66 11.85 21.97
C ALA A 457 11.63 11.34 23.41
N ALA A 458 12.66 10.59 23.82
CA ALA A 458 12.84 10.24 25.22
C ALA A 458 12.95 11.52 26.10
N GLY A 459 12.24 11.55 27.22
CA GLY A 459 12.14 12.73 28.09
C GLY A 459 10.99 13.69 27.76
N SER A 460 10.17 13.41 26.74
CA SER A 460 9.01 14.24 26.42
C SER A 460 7.89 14.08 27.45
N GLU A 461 7.20 15.16 27.78
CA GLU A 461 6.04 15.18 28.67
C GLU A 461 4.80 15.70 27.94
N GLY A 462 3.62 15.21 28.32
CA GLY A 462 2.35 15.74 27.82
C GLY A 462 2.07 15.49 26.33
N VAL A 463 2.67 14.46 25.73
CA VAL A 463 2.55 14.20 24.29
C VAL A 463 1.16 13.66 23.95
N ALA A 464 0.46 14.30 23.02
CA ALA A 464 -0.91 13.97 22.63
C ALA A 464 -0.96 12.99 21.44
N LEU A 465 -1.36 11.75 21.68
CA LEU A 465 -1.46 10.69 20.67
C LEU A 465 -2.90 10.18 20.53
N THR A 466 -3.32 9.81 19.33
CA THR A 466 -4.57 9.06 19.12
C THR A 466 -4.24 7.61 18.78
N LEU A 467 -4.76 6.68 19.57
CA LEU A 467 -4.69 5.24 19.31
C LEU A 467 -6.00 4.76 18.67
N VAL A 468 -5.90 4.09 17.53
CA VAL A 468 -7.03 3.48 16.83
C VAL A 468 -7.13 2.00 17.16
N LEU A 469 -8.36 1.56 17.43
CA LEU A 469 -8.66 0.31 18.12
C LEU A 469 -9.87 -0.40 17.49
N THR A 470 -9.87 -1.73 17.50
CA THR A 470 -11.06 -2.58 17.23
C THR A 470 -11.18 -3.71 18.25
N GLY A 471 -12.31 -4.43 18.26
CA GLY A 471 -12.56 -5.49 19.25
C GLY A 471 -12.73 -4.95 20.68
N ILE A 472 -13.25 -3.72 20.81
CA ILE A 472 -13.34 -2.98 22.08
C ILE A 472 -14.70 -3.19 22.74
N ASP A 473 -14.72 -3.27 24.07
CA ASP A 473 -15.97 -3.12 24.84
C ASP A 473 -16.41 -1.65 24.79
N ARG A 474 -17.55 -1.38 24.17
CA ARG A 474 -18.05 -0.03 23.90
C ARG A 474 -18.37 0.75 25.17
N ASN A 475 -18.60 0.06 26.28
CA ASN A 475 -19.04 0.69 27.53
C ASN A 475 -17.87 1.16 28.39
N THR A 476 -16.66 0.64 28.17
CA THR A 476 -15.51 0.92 29.04
C THR A 476 -14.21 0.97 28.24
N ALA A 477 -13.44 2.04 28.42
CA ALA A 477 -12.15 2.19 27.74
C ALA A 477 -11.14 1.10 28.16
N PRO A 478 -10.40 0.52 27.21
CA PRO A 478 -9.39 -0.49 27.53
C PRO A 478 -8.22 0.13 28.30
N THR A 479 -7.53 -0.70 29.08
CA THR A 479 -6.21 -0.37 29.62
C THR A 479 -5.19 -0.39 28.49
N ILE A 480 -4.33 0.62 28.44
CA ILE A 480 -3.30 0.76 27.42
C ILE A 480 -1.93 0.62 28.06
N ASP A 481 -1.09 -0.24 27.48
CA ASP A 481 0.32 -0.38 27.84
C ASP A 481 1.19 -0.11 26.60
N LEU A 482 2.08 0.87 26.74
CA LEU A 482 3.00 1.34 25.69
C LEU A 482 4.42 0.79 25.89
N GLY A 483 4.63 -0.02 26.94
CA GLY A 483 5.92 -0.58 27.33
C GLY A 483 6.67 0.25 28.36
N ALA A 484 7.78 -0.32 28.83
CA ALA A 484 8.60 0.27 29.90
C ALA A 484 9.12 1.68 29.54
N GLY A 485 9.05 2.58 30.52
CA GLY A 485 9.50 3.97 30.38
C GLY A 485 8.47 4.92 29.76
N ILE A 486 7.26 4.46 29.45
CA ILE A 486 6.18 5.30 28.91
C ILE A 486 4.98 5.24 29.87
N THR A 487 4.47 6.41 30.26
CA THR A 487 3.34 6.52 31.19
C THR A 487 2.16 7.17 30.49
N VAL A 488 1.00 6.52 30.50
CA VAL A 488 -0.27 7.12 30.07
C VAL A 488 -0.80 8.00 31.20
N LYS A 489 -0.75 9.33 31.04
CA LYS A 489 -1.17 10.32 32.03
C LYS A 489 -2.67 10.52 32.08
N SER A 490 -3.28 10.59 30.91
CA SER A 490 -4.72 10.71 30.77
C SER A 490 -5.20 10.02 29.50
N ARG A 491 -6.47 9.65 29.52
CA ARG A 491 -7.19 9.04 28.40
C ARG A 491 -8.45 9.87 28.16
N GLY A 492 -8.70 10.19 26.90
CA GLY A 492 -9.96 10.76 26.45
C GLY A 492 -11.09 9.74 26.44
N VAL A 493 -12.22 10.14 25.87
CA VAL A 493 -13.34 9.24 25.61
C VAL A 493 -13.10 8.42 24.34
N LEU A 494 -13.60 7.19 24.29
CA LEU A 494 -13.63 6.41 23.05
C LEU A 494 -14.55 7.10 22.04
N ARG A 495 -14.02 7.41 20.86
CA ARG A 495 -14.77 8.02 19.76
C ARG A 495 -14.95 7.00 18.64
N LEU A 496 -16.19 6.75 18.23
CA LEU A 496 -16.45 6.01 17.01
C LEU A 496 -15.93 6.82 15.82
N VAL A 497 -15.09 6.20 15.00
CA VAL A 497 -14.55 6.80 13.77
C VAL A 497 -14.74 5.82 12.62
N ASN A 498 -14.96 6.36 11.42
CA ASN A 498 -15.14 5.56 10.21
C ASN A 498 -14.13 6.01 9.16
N TYR A 499 -13.17 5.12 8.84
CA TYR A 499 -12.19 5.32 7.79
C TYR A 499 -11.58 3.97 7.40
N THR A 500 -10.77 3.98 6.34
CA THR A 500 -10.09 2.78 5.86
C THR A 500 -8.75 2.64 6.58
N ILE A 501 -8.63 1.68 7.50
CA ILE A 501 -7.30 1.29 7.99
C ILE A 501 -6.45 0.86 6.78
N PRO A 502 -5.18 1.30 6.66
CA PRO A 502 -4.31 0.90 5.56
C PRO A 502 -4.37 -0.61 5.30
N GLY A 503 -4.58 -0.97 4.04
CA GLY A 503 -4.78 -2.35 3.60
C GLY A 503 -6.21 -2.80 3.42
N ASN A 504 -7.17 -2.16 4.09
CA ASN A 504 -8.57 -2.44 3.84
C ASN A 504 -9.01 -1.80 2.51
N SER A 505 -9.98 -2.42 1.84
CA SER A 505 -10.60 -1.84 0.64
C SER A 505 -11.67 -0.81 0.97
N TYR A 506 -12.33 -0.93 2.13
CA TYR A 506 -13.50 -0.13 2.50
C TYR A 506 -13.33 0.50 3.87
N PRO A 507 -13.87 1.72 4.08
CA PRO A 507 -14.01 2.28 5.42
C PRO A 507 -14.80 1.36 6.33
N SER A 508 -14.38 1.24 7.58
CA SER A 508 -15.12 0.52 8.60
C SER A 508 -15.04 1.23 9.95
N ASP A 509 -15.96 0.87 10.83
CA ASP A 509 -16.03 1.42 12.16
C ASP A 509 -14.85 0.95 13.02
N SER A 510 -14.13 1.91 13.59
CA SER A 510 -13.07 1.73 14.58
C SER A 510 -13.28 2.70 15.73
N TYR A 511 -12.50 2.55 16.80
CA TYR A 511 -12.54 3.46 17.95
C TYR A 511 -11.23 4.21 18.05
N ALA A 512 -11.29 5.54 18.12
CA ALA A 512 -10.17 6.40 18.45
C ALA A 512 -10.18 6.69 19.95
N LEU A 513 -9.02 6.50 20.59
CA LEU A 513 -8.77 6.86 21.98
C LEU A 513 -7.62 7.86 22.03
N ASP A 514 -7.93 9.10 22.41
CA ASP A 514 -6.91 10.13 22.59
C ASP A 514 -6.19 9.91 23.94
N LEU A 515 -4.87 10.00 23.93
CA LEU A 515 -3.96 9.71 25.03
C LEU A 515 -3.05 10.91 25.25
N THR A 516 -2.74 11.19 26.51
CA THR A 516 -1.60 12.04 26.87
C THR A 516 -0.56 11.19 27.56
N ILE A 517 0.68 11.22 27.07
CA ILE A 517 1.75 10.36 27.57
C ILE A 517 2.98 11.17 28.00
N ASP A 518 3.70 10.62 28.97
CA ASP A 518 5.07 11.04 29.29
C ASP A 518 6.02 9.89 28.92
N VAL A 519 7.17 10.23 28.32
CA VAL A 519 8.24 9.29 27.99
C VAL A 519 9.43 9.63 28.86
N ALA A 520 9.84 8.71 29.72
CA ALA A 520 11.00 8.91 30.58
C ALA A 520 12.27 9.13 29.76
N SER A 521 13.21 9.92 30.28
CA SER A 521 14.51 10.17 29.62
C SER A 521 15.37 8.91 29.45
N TYR A 522 15.13 7.88 30.26
CA TYR A 522 15.78 6.57 30.18
C TYR A 522 14.99 5.55 29.33
N ALA A 523 13.84 5.92 28.75
CA ALA A 523 13.10 5.02 27.88
C ALA A 523 14.02 4.58 26.74
N THR A 524 14.09 3.26 26.52
CA THR A 524 14.85 2.71 25.40
C THR A 524 14.38 3.39 24.10
N LYS A 525 15.24 3.50 23.09
CA LYS A 525 14.85 4.00 21.76
C LYS A 525 14.31 2.90 20.85
N GLY A 526 13.70 3.26 19.73
CA GLY A 526 13.16 2.37 18.71
C GLY A 526 11.67 2.07 18.83
N LEU A 527 11.20 1.17 17.95
CA LEU A 527 9.80 0.80 17.82
C LEU A 527 9.24 0.15 19.09
N ARG A 528 8.02 0.54 19.45
CA ARG A 528 7.24 0.04 20.58
C ARG A 528 5.98 -0.62 20.06
N GLY A 529 5.70 -1.80 20.59
CA GLY A 529 4.40 -2.41 20.45
C GLY A 529 3.44 -1.81 21.46
N VAL A 530 2.16 -1.80 21.12
CA VAL A 530 1.09 -1.33 22.02
C VAL A 530 0.17 -2.48 22.38
N ASN A 531 -0.16 -2.59 23.66
CA ASN A 531 -1.18 -3.49 24.15
C ASN A 531 -2.44 -2.70 24.51
N ALA A 532 -3.60 -3.26 24.15
CA ALA A 532 -4.89 -2.82 24.66
C ALA A 532 -5.60 -4.01 25.30
N THR A 533 -6.18 -3.82 26.47
CA THR A 533 -6.90 -4.87 27.21
C THR A 533 -8.26 -4.33 27.67
N ASN A 534 -9.36 -4.92 27.18
CA ASN A 534 -10.69 -4.58 27.69
C ASN A 534 -10.84 -5.03 29.16
N PRO A 535 -11.79 -4.46 29.92
CA PRO A 535 -12.11 -4.98 31.25
C PRO A 535 -12.43 -6.47 31.21
N ASN A 536 -11.97 -7.20 32.23
CA ASN A 536 -12.16 -8.65 32.36
C ASN A 536 -11.55 -9.50 31.23
N GLN A 537 -10.68 -8.93 30.39
CA GLN A 537 -9.86 -9.67 29.45
C GLN A 537 -8.45 -9.88 30.00
N ALA A 538 -7.83 -11.01 29.64
CA ALA A 538 -6.39 -11.17 29.78
C ALA A 538 -5.66 -10.26 28.78
N ALA A 539 -4.43 -9.87 29.11
CA ALA A 539 -3.61 -9.09 28.21
C ALA A 539 -3.40 -9.84 26.89
N ALA A 540 -3.70 -9.20 25.77
CA ALA A 540 -3.53 -9.76 24.43
C ALA A 540 -2.06 -9.67 23.97
N ALA A 541 -1.77 -10.10 22.73
CA ALA A 541 -0.49 -9.77 22.11
C ALA A 541 -0.35 -8.24 21.93
N SER A 542 0.89 -7.74 21.97
CA SER A 542 1.18 -6.35 21.64
C SER A 542 1.24 -6.18 20.12
N MET A 543 0.57 -5.17 19.56
CA MET A 543 0.64 -4.84 18.14
C MET A 543 1.99 -4.17 17.87
N PRO A 544 2.89 -4.76 17.06
CA PRO A 544 4.23 -4.24 16.86
C PRO A 544 4.21 -2.88 16.16
N ALA A 545 5.23 -2.07 16.44
CA ALA A 545 5.59 -0.90 15.65
C ALA A 545 4.50 0.17 15.51
N LEU A 546 3.76 0.47 16.59
CA LEU A 546 2.79 1.57 16.57
C LEU A 546 3.35 2.89 17.10
N LEU A 547 4.48 2.88 17.80
CA LEU A 547 5.14 4.09 18.32
C LEU A 547 6.65 3.97 18.15
N ASN A 548 7.37 5.05 17.85
CA ASN A 548 8.83 5.04 17.78
C ASN A 548 9.44 6.04 18.78
N ILE A 549 10.28 5.56 19.69
CA ILE A 549 10.99 6.44 20.64
C ILE A 549 12.35 6.84 20.07
N ILE A 550 12.60 8.15 19.94
CA ILE A 550 13.82 8.70 19.32
C ILE A 550 14.79 9.36 20.31
#